data_AF-A0A9J6EG54-F1
#
_entry.id   AF-A0A9J6EG54-F1
#
_cell.length_a   1.000
_cell.length_b   1.000
_cell.length_c   1.000
_cell.angle_alpha   90.00
_cell.angle_beta   90.00
_cell.angle_gamma   90.00
#
_symmetry.space_group_name_H-M   'P 1'
#
loop_
_entity.id
_entity.type
_entity.pdbx_description
1 polymer ?
#
loop_
_entity_poly.entity_id
_entity_poly.type
_entity_poly.pdbx_seq_one_letter_code
_entity_poly.pdbx_strand_id
1 'polypeptide(L)'
;MNGDGAGNLQALGVADSSTGVHGSGTSDTASEQQLVLLQLQFKIAEAETEKQRLMLKSQRLRARNGAESNESHDSVALGGRSEEDRRLKFASLLKGVLAPMPNQEALAPMWFEDVETTLESYEVPSEWWAGLVLPQLSERARGLLCRLTAKERKGYVKLKSSILEGLRLSAAEYKRLLAGSKKREREYWDQFAMRLENYFDYYVQSSKVGTFEELKQLVVADRLKECLSPEARAHVICKTQESFLLPSGVARLAERFEEGEKCKAAQKKANVEEWQKKVKTA
;
A
#
# COMPACT_ATOMS: atom_id res chain seq x y z
N MET A 1 -22.05 1.77 -69.39
CA MET A 1 -21.90 0.32 -69.65
C MET A 1 -22.72 -0.38 -68.58
N ASN A 2 -24.02 -0.51 -68.82
CA ASN A 2 -24.74 -1.77 -69.15
C ASN A 2 -25.23 -2.44 -67.85
N GLY A 3 -26.48 -2.83 -67.63
CA GLY A 3 -27.76 -2.79 -68.36
C GLY A 3 -28.83 -3.21 -67.32
N ASP A 4 -29.97 -2.54 -67.26
CA ASP A 4 -31.25 -2.91 -67.89
C ASP A 4 -31.74 -4.36 -67.65
N GLY A 5 -32.93 -4.45 -67.05
CA GLY A 5 -33.66 -5.68 -66.80
C GLY A 5 -35.13 -5.40 -66.46
N ALA A 6 -35.82 -4.67 -67.34
CA ALA A 6 -37.27 -4.51 -67.35
C ALA A 6 -37.91 -5.58 -68.25
N GLY A 7 -38.94 -6.28 -67.76
CA GLY A 7 -39.87 -7.09 -68.54
C GLY A 7 -41.26 -6.92 -67.93
N ASN A 8 -42.12 -6.08 -68.49
CA ASN A 8 -43.02 -6.31 -69.63
C ASN A 8 -44.19 -7.25 -69.29
N LEU A 9 -45.37 -6.69 -69.05
CA LEU A 9 -46.67 -7.32 -69.29
C LEU A 9 -47.60 -6.32 -69.97
N GLN A 10 -47.92 -6.65 -71.23
CA GLN A 10 -48.79 -5.96 -72.18
C GLN A 10 -50.26 -5.95 -71.75
N ALA A 11 -50.93 -4.81 -71.90
CA ALA A 11 -51.99 -4.49 -72.89
C ALA A 11 -53.29 -5.32 -72.75
N LEU A 12 -54.38 -4.72 -72.26
CA LEU A 12 -55.43 -4.01 -73.02
C LEU A 12 -56.03 -4.82 -74.18
N GLY A 13 -57.24 -5.33 -73.93
CA GLY A 13 -58.18 -5.82 -74.93
C GLY A 13 -59.60 -5.57 -74.44
N VAL A 14 -60.24 -4.53 -74.98
CA VAL A 14 -61.67 -4.23 -74.82
C VAL A 14 -62.37 -4.74 -76.07
N ALA A 15 -63.40 -5.58 -75.92
CA ALA A 15 -64.45 -5.76 -76.91
C ALA A 15 -65.73 -6.21 -76.21
N ASP A 16 -66.77 -5.41 -76.45
CA ASP A 16 -68.13 -5.46 -75.96
C ASP A 16 -68.97 -6.47 -76.75
N SER A 17 -70.00 -7.06 -76.12
CA SER A 17 -71.18 -7.66 -76.77
C SER A 17 -72.24 -8.01 -75.72
N SER A 18 -73.28 -7.18 -75.72
CA SER A 18 -74.57 -7.32 -75.03
C SER A 18 -75.30 -8.64 -75.26
N THR A 19 -76.05 -9.12 -74.27
CA THR A 19 -77.53 -9.32 -74.30
C THR A 19 -78.01 -9.75 -72.92
N GLY A 20 -78.99 -9.04 -72.35
CA GLY A 20 -79.55 -9.33 -71.03
C GLY A 20 -80.76 -10.25 -71.05
N VAL A 21 -81.05 -10.91 -69.91
CA VAL A 21 -82.39 -11.38 -69.52
C VAL A 21 -82.53 -11.31 -67.99
N HIS A 22 -83.72 -10.85 -67.58
CA HIS A 22 -84.31 -10.60 -66.26
C HIS A 22 -83.97 -11.48 -65.04
N GLY A 23 -84.04 -10.86 -63.84
CA GLY A 23 -84.31 -11.56 -62.58
C GLY A 23 -84.15 -10.69 -61.32
N SER A 24 -85.17 -9.90 -60.96
CA SER A 24 -85.21 -9.15 -59.70
C SER A 24 -85.54 -10.06 -58.51
N GLY A 25 -84.71 -10.07 -57.47
CA GLY A 25 -85.04 -10.73 -56.19
C GLY A 25 -83.88 -11.05 -55.22
N THR A 26 -82.61 -10.85 -55.61
CA THR A 26 -81.42 -11.32 -54.84
C THR A 26 -80.49 -10.20 -54.33
N SER A 27 -80.88 -8.93 -54.49
CA SER A 27 -80.04 -7.75 -54.21
C SER A 27 -79.75 -7.52 -52.72
N ASP A 28 -80.74 -7.73 -51.85
CA ASP A 28 -80.63 -7.33 -50.44
C ASP A 28 -79.80 -8.32 -49.61
N THR A 29 -79.94 -9.63 -49.85
CA THR A 29 -79.19 -10.66 -49.11
C THR A 29 -77.71 -10.69 -49.50
N ALA A 30 -77.37 -10.40 -50.76
CA ALA A 30 -75.98 -10.32 -51.21
C ALA A 30 -75.25 -9.11 -50.59
N SER A 31 -75.95 -7.98 -50.44
CA SER A 31 -75.42 -6.78 -49.80
C SER A 31 -75.20 -6.98 -48.30
N GLU A 32 -76.12 -7.68 -47.62
CA GLU A 32 -75.97 -8.07 -46.22
C GLU A 32 -74.79 -9.03 -45.99
N GLN A 33 -74.63 -10.03 -46.86
CA GLN A 33 -73.50 -10.97 -46.79
C GLN A 33 -72.15 -10.26 -46.99
N GLN A 34 -72.10 -9.28 -47.88
CA GLN A 34 -70.91 -8.49 -48.12
C GLN A 34 -70.55 -7.57 -46.95
N LEU A 35 -71.57 -7.02 -46.26
CA LEU A 35 -71.37 -6.24 -45.03
C LEU A 35 -70.80 -7.11 -43.89
N VAL A 36 -71.31 -8.32 -43.72
CA VAL A 36 -70.81 -9.28 -42.70
C VAL A 36 -69.36 -9.68 -42.99
N LEU A 37 -69.02 -9.92 -44.26
CA LEU A 37 -67.64 -10.24 -44.66
C LEU A 37 -66.68 -9.08 -44.31
N LEU A 38 -67.09 -7.84 -44.58
CA LEU A 38 -66.26 -6.66 -44.31
C LEU A 38 -66.08 -6.42 -42.80
N GLN A 39 -67.13 -6.62 -42.00
CA GLN A 39 -67.04 -6.56 -40.54
C GLN A 39 -66.11 -7.64 -39.97
N LEU A 40 -66.12 -8.84 -40.56
CA LEU A 40 -65.21 -9.92 -40.15
C LEU A 40 -63.75 -9.59 -40.50
N GLN A 41 -63.50 -9.05 -41.69
CA GLN A 41 -62.16 -8.59 -42.09
C GLN A 41 -61.65 -7.48 -41.18
N PHE A 42 -62.50 -6.53 -40.80
CA PHE A 42 -62.13 -5.47 -39.86
C PHE A 42 -61.75 -6.02 -38.48
N LYS A 43 -62.52 -6.96 -37.94
CA LYS A 43 -62.21 -7.63 -36.67
C LYS A 43 -60.91 -8.43 -36.71
N ILE A 44 -60.62 -9.09 -37.83
CA ILE A 44 -59.36 -9.82 -38.02
C ILE A 44 -58.19 -8.84 -38.03
N ALA A 45 -58.29 -7.75 -38.79
CA ALA A 45 -57.25 -6.72 -38.84
C ALA A 45 -57.02 -6.08 -37.47
N GLU A 46 -58.07 -5.79 -36.71
CA GLU A 46 -57.98 -5.25 -35.35
C GLU A 46 -57.24 -6.23 -34.41
N ALA A 47 -57.61 -7.52 -34.43
CA ALA A 47 -56.94 -8.56 -33.64
C ALA A 47 -55.46 -8.72 -34.01
N GLU A 48 -55.11 -8.59 -35.29
CA GLU A 48 -53.72 -8.65 -35.75
C GLU A 48 -52.90 -7.46 -35.25
N THR A 49 -53.45 -6.23 -35.29
CA THR A 49 -52.77 -5.04 -34.77
C THR A 49 -52.55 -5.10 -33.26
N GLU A 50 -53.54 -5.60 -32.50
CA GLU A 50 -53.41 -5.73 -31.05
C GLU A 50 -52.37 -6.81 -30.69
N LYS A 51 -52.33 -7.93 -31.43
CA LYS A 51 -51.28 -8.95 -31.28
C LYS A 51 -49.88 -8.36 -31.53
N GLN A 52 -49.71 -7.55 -32.58
CA GLN A 52 -48.43 -6.88 -32.87
C GLN A 52 -48.04 -5.91 -31.74
N ARG A 53 -49.00 -5.14 -31.21
CA ARG A 53 -48.79 -4.22 -30.09
C ARG A 53 -48.34 -4.95 -28.82
N LEU A 54 -48.99 -6.06 -28.48
CA LEU A 54 -48.63 -6.90 -27.33
C LEU A 54 -47.25 -7.55 -27.50
N MET A 55 -46.91 -7.98 -28.72
CA MET A 55 -45.60 -8.55 -29.02
C MET A 55 -44.49 -7.51 -28.83
N LEU A 56 -44.69 -6.29 -29.35
CA LEU A 56 -43.74 -5.18 -29.18
C LEU A 56 -43.60 -4.80 -27.69
N LYS A 57 -44.70 -4.78 -26.94
CA LYS A 57 -44.68 -4.53 -25.49
C LYS A 57 -43.90 -5.62 -24.75
N SER A 58 -44.13 -6.89 -25.07
CA SER A 58 -43.39 -8.03 -24.48
C SER A 58 -41.90 -8.01 -24.81
N GLN A 59 -41.53 -7.61 -26.03
CA GLN A 59 -40.13 -7.46 -26.44
C GLN A 59 -39.44 -6.32 -25.69
N ARG A 60 -40.12 -5.18 -25.50
CA ARG A 60 -39.60 -4.06 -24.70
C ARG A 60 -39.40 -4.42 -23.22
N LEU A 61 -40.33 -5.18 -22.62
CA LEU A 61 -40.18 -5.67 -21.24
C LEU A 61 -39.00 -6.66 -21.11
N ARG A 62 -38.81 -7.56 -22.09
CA ARG A 62 -37.65 -8.46 -22.12
C ARG A 62 -36.32 -7.71 -22.28
N ALA A 63 -36.28 -6.69 -23.14
CA ALA A 63 -35.08 -5.86 -23.31
C ALA A 63 -34.77 -5.05 -22.04
N ARG A 64 -35.79 -4.53 -21.35
CA ARG A 64 -35.62 -3.79 -20.09
C ARG A 64 -35.12 -4.69 -18.96
N ASN A 65 -35.76 -5.84 -18.74
CA ASN A 65 -35.32 -6.78 -17.71
C ASN A 65 -33.93 -7.36 -17.99
N GLY A 66 -33.56 -7.53 -19.27
CA GLY A 66 -32.21 -7.96 -19.68
C GLY A 66 -31.13 -6.88 -19.51
N ALA A 67 -31.50 -5.59 -19.57
CA ALA A 67 -30.58 -4.49 -19.31
C ALA A 67 -30.33 -4.29 -17.80
N GLU A 68 -31.40 -4.34 -16.99
CA GLU A 68 -31.32 -4.16 -15.52
C GLU A 68 -30.52 -5.28 -14.82
N SER A 69 -30.56 -6.52 -15.34
CA SER A 69 -29.75 -7.63 -14.84
C SER A 69 -28.26 -7.55 -15.25
N ASN A 70 -27.93 -6.87 -16.35
CA ASN A 70 -26.55 -6.70 -16.82
C ASN A 70 -25.84 -5.50 -16.15
N GLU A 71 -26.54 -4.38 -15.93
CA GLU A 71 -25.95 -3.18 -15.29
C GLU A 71 -25.53 -3.42 -13.83
N SER A 72 -26.26 -4.29 -13.13
CA SER A 72 -26.01 -4.65 -11.73
C SER A 72 -24.69 -5.42 -11.53
N HIS A 73 -24.28 -6.21 -12.52
CA HIS A 73 -23.10 -7.08 -12.45
C HIS A 73 -21.85 -6.44 -13.11
N ASP A 74 -22.06 -5.53 -14.07
CA ASP A 74 -20.99 -4.87 -14.83
C ASP A 74 -20.38 -3.66 -14.09
N SER A 75 -21.18 -2.92 -13.30
CA SER A 75 -20.71 -1.77 -12.53
C SER A 75 -19.62 -2.11 -11.49
N VAL A 76 -19.71 -3.28 -10.85
CA VAL A 76 -18.72 -3.76 -9.86
C VAL A 76 -17.45 -4.29 -10.54
N ALA A 77 -17.59 -4.95 -11.70
CA ALA A 77 -16.47 -5.52 -12.46
C ALA A 77 -15.64 -4.44 -13.18
N LEU A 78 -16.28 -3.40 -13.72
CA LEU A 78 -15.63 -2.28 -14.39
C LEU A 78 -14.86 -1.37 -13.41
N GLY A 79 -15.40 -1.14 -12.20
CA GLY A 79 -14.72 -0.39 -11.15
C GLY A 79 -13.44 -1.06 -10.65
N GLY A 80 -13.47 -2.38 -10.46
CA GLY A 80 -12.30 -3.16 -10.02
C GLY A 80 -11.16 -3.17 -11.03
N ARG A 81 -11.46 -3.34 -12.33
CA ARG A 81 -10.45 -3.29 -13.40
C ARG A 81 -9.82 -1.90 -13.52
N SER A 82 -10.61 -0.84 -13.40
CA SER A 82 -10.11 0.53 -13.47
C SER A 82 -9.15 0.88 -12.32
N GLU A 83 -9.41 0.40 -11.10
CA GLU A 83 -8.55 0.64 -9.93
C GLU A 83 -7.24 -0.17 -10.02
N GLU A 84 -7.31 -1.43 -10.48
CA GLU A 84 -6.13 -2.27 -10.72
C GLU A 84 -5.23 -1.70 -11.81
N ASP A 85 -5.80 -1.23 -12.92
CA ASP A 85 -5.09 -0.57 -14.00
C ASP A 85 -4.44 0.74 -13.53
N ARG A 86 -5.15 1.53 -12.69
CA ARG A 86 -4.60 2.74 -12.08
C ARG A 86 -3.42 2.42 -11.16
N ARG A 87 -3.52 1.36 -10.34
CA ARG A 87 -2.43 0.92 -9.46
C ARG A 87 -1.21 0.43 -10.25
N LEU A 88 -1.41 -0.32 -11.33
CA LEU A 88 -0.34 -0.78 -12.22
C LEU A 88 0.38 0.40 -12.89
N LYS A 89 -0.37 1.44 -13.28
CA LYS A 89 0.20 2.68 -13.81
C LYS A 89 1.13 3.35 -12.81
N PHE A 90 0.71 3.51 -11.54
CA PHE A 90 1.59 4.05 -10.50
C PHE A 90 2.80 3.18 -10.24
N ALA A 91 2.63 1.86 -10.16
CA ALA A 91 3.76 0.94 -10.00
C ALA A 91 4.78 1.06 -11.14
N SER A 92 4.31 1.24 -12.38
CA SER A 92 5.17 1.48 -13.55
C SER A 92 5.89 2.82 -13.48
N LEU A 93 5.19 3.89 -13.09
CA LEU A 93 5.79 5.23 -12.98
C LEU A 93 6.86 5.27 -11.88
N LEU A 94 6.56 4.65 -10.74
CA LEU A 94 7.42 4.68 -9.56
C LEU A 94 8.60 3.71 -9.64
N LYS A 95 8.60 2.75 -10.57
CA LYS A 95 9.68 1.76 -10.73
C LYS A 95 11.06 2.41 -10.96
N GLY A 96 11.11 3.59 -11.58
CA GLY A 96 12.34 4.35 -11.78
C GLY A 96 12.57 5.48 -10.78
N VAL A 97 11.58 5.80 -9.95
CA VAL A 97 11.62 6.95 -9.03
C VAL A 97 11.91 6.50 -7.60
N LEU A 98 11.28 5.40 -7.15
CA LEU A 98 11.52 4.86 -5.82
C LEU A 98 12.84 4.10 -5.82
N ALA A 99 13.82 4.64 -5.08
CA ALA A 99 15.08 3.95 -4.84
C ALA A 99 14.86 2.72 -3.94
N PRO A 100 15.60 1.63 -4.16
CA PRO A 100 15.56 0.49 -3.26
C PRO A 100 16.08 0.88 -1.87
N MET A 101 15.54 0.24 -0.84
CA MET A 101 15.90 0.49 0.54
C MET A 101 17.40 0.23 0.75
N PRO A 102 18.14 1.14 1.39
CA PRO A 102 19.53 0.91 1.70
C PRO A 102 19.69 -0.30 2.62
N ASN A 103 20.76 -1.07 2.42
CA ASN A 103 21.11 -2.20 3.31
C ASN A 103 21.54 -1.74 4.71
N GLN A 104 21.78 -0.45 4.88
CA GLN A 104 22.20 0.12 6.14
C GLN A 104 20.99 0.52 6.98
N GLU A 105 20.81 -0.16 8.12
CA GLU A 105 19.65 0.00 9.02
C GLU A 105 19.47 1.44 9.51
N ALA A 106 20.57 2.13 9.79
CA ALA A 106 20.58 3.53 10.23
C ALA A 106 19.97 4.51 9.23
N LEU A 107 19.89 4.14 7.95
CA LEU A 107 19.31 4.98 6.89
C LEU A 107 17.86 4.62 6.59
N ALA A 108 17.30 3.61 7.28
CA ALA A 108 15.93 3.19 7.09
C ALA A 108 14.91 4.32 7.32
N PRO A 109 14.99 5.14 8.40
CA PRO A 109 13.99 6.18 8.64
C PRO A 109 13.99 7.25 7.55
N MET A 110 15.16 7.77 7.19
CA MET A 110 15.36 8.68 6.05
C MET A 110 14.77 8.12 4.76
N TRP A 111 15.05 6.85 4.45
CA TRP A 111 14.50 6.23 3.25
C TRP A 111 12.96 6.19 3.27
N PHE A 112 12.33 5.95 4.41
CA PHE A 112 10.88 6.02 4.52
C PHE A 112 10.35 7.43 4.28
N GLU A 113 11.02 8.46 4.83
CA GLU A 113 10.64 9.86 4.61
C GLU A 113 10.75 10.27 3.13
N ASP A 114 11.82 9.87 2.45
CA ASP A 114 12.00 10.12 1.01
C ASP A 114 10.91 9.43 0.18
N VAL A 115 10.57 8.19 0.53
CA VAL A 115 9.52 7.41 -0.13
C VAL A 115 8.15 8.04 0.09
N GLU A 116 7.82 8.46 1.32
CA GLU A 116 6.56 9.14 1.65
C GLU A 116 6.42 10.44 0.87
N THR A 117 7.45 11.29 0.91
CA THR A 117 7.50 12.55 0.15
C THR A 117 7.30 12.31 -1.34
N THR A 118 7.93 11.27 -1.88
CA THR A 118 7.75 10.87 -3.28
C THR A 118 6.30 10.44 -3.53
N LEU A 119 5.76 9.50 -2.76
CA LEU A 119 4.40 8.99 -2.97
C LEU A 119 3.33 10.10 -2.86
N GLU A 120 3.52 11.04 -1.94
CA GLU A 120 2.68 12.23 -1.79
C GLU A 120 2.77 13.16 -3.01
N SER A 121 3.99 13.42 -3.52
CA SER A 121 4.18 14.26 -4.70
C SER A 121 3.54 13.72 -5.98
N TYR A 122 3.39 12.39 -6.07
CA TYR A 122 2.70 11.71 -7.16
C TYR A 122 1.21 11.46 -6.86
N GLU A 123 0.69 11.98 -5.75
CA GLU A 123 -0.71 11.86 -5.32
C GLU A 123 -1.19 10.40 -5.25
N VAL A 124 -0.31 9.49 -4.82
CA VAL A 124 -0.63 8.07 -4.74
C VAL A 124 -1.58 7.83 -3.56
N PRO A 125 -2.71 7.13 -3.76
CA PRO A 125 -3.59 6.72 -2.66
C PRO A 125 -2.83 5.94 -1.56
N SER A 126 -3.01 6.34 -0.30
CA SER A 126 -2.30 5.78 0.86
C SER A 126 -2.50 4.26 1.05
N GLU A 127 -3.66 3.76 0.62
CA GLU A 127 -4.00 2.33 0.56
C GLU A 127 -3.07 1.50 -0.33
N TRP A 128 -2.36 2.12 -1.27
CA TRP A 128 -1.45 1.42 -2.19
C TRP A 128 0.01 1.48 -1.77
N TRP A 129 0.35 2.39 -0.85
CA TRP A 129 1.73 2.64 -0.43
C TRP A 129 2.41 1.36 0.03
N ALA A 130 1.77 0.58 0.90
CA ALA A 130 2.34 -0.68 1.39
C ALA A 130 2.72 -1.64 0.26
N GLY A 131 1.85 -1.77 -0.75
CA GLY A 131 2.10 -2.64 -1.90
C GLY A 131 3.21 -2.14 -2.84
N LEU A 132 3.40 -0.84 -2.93
CA LEU A 132 4.44 -0.21 -3.75
C LEU A 132 5.81 -0.21 -3.05
N VAL A 133 5.81 -0.15 -1.72
CA VAL A 133 7.01 -0.12 -0.87
C VAL A 133 7.58 -1.52 -0.64
N LEU A 134 6.72 -2.54 -0.50
CA LEU A 134 7.13 -3.93 -0.27
C LEU A 134 8.23 -4.44 -1.23
N PRO A 135 8.14 -4.22 -2.56
CA PRO A 135 9.18 -4.61 -3.51
C PRO A 135 10.52 -3.89 -3.34
N GLN A 136 10.54 -2.72 -2.71
CA GLN A 136 11.74 -1.91 -2.53
C GLN A 136 12.46 -2.20 -1.21
N LEU A 137 11.83 -2.96 -0.29
CA LEU A 137 12.43 -3.31 0.99
C LEU A 137 13.66 -4.21 0.84
N SER A 138 14.66 -3.96 1.68
CA SER A 138 15.83 -4.82 1.84
C SER A 138 15.44 -6.20 2.38
N GLU A 139 16.30 -7.20 2.18
CA GLU A 139 16.05 -8.56 2.64
C GLU A 139 15.80 -8.61 4.16
N ARG A 140 16.61 -7.87 4.93
CA ARG A 140 16.47 -7.79 6.37
C ARG A 140 15.14 -7.16 6.80
N ALA A 141 14.72 -6.07 6.15
CA ALA A 141 13.42 -5.44 6.42
C ALA A 141 12.25 -6.39 6.10
N ARG A 142 12.33 -7.15 5.00
CA ARG A 142 11.32 -8.16 4.65
C ARG A 142 11.26 -9.28 5.69
N GLY A 143 12.40 -9.70 6.23
CA GLY A 143 12.47 -10.70 7.30
C GLY A 143 11.71 -10.27 8.57
N LEU A 144 11.72 -8.98 8.90
CA LEU A 144 10.95 -8.45 10.04
C LEU A 144 9.43 -8.54 9.84
N LEU A 145 8.98 -8.52 8.59
CA LEU A 145 7.56 -8.62 8.26
C LEU A 145 7.02 -10.05 8.37
N CYS A 146 7.86 -11.07 8.50
CA CYS A 146 7.44 -12.49 8.52
C CYS A 146 6.35 -12.80 9.56
N ARG A 147 6.33 -12.06 10.68
CA ARG A 147 5.35 -12.24 11.77
C ARG A 147 4.03 -11.51 11.55
N LEU A 148 3.92 -10.64 10.55
CA LEU A 148 2.69 -9.89 10.25
C LEU A 148 1.75 -10.69 9.35
N THR A 149 0.46 -10.62 9.67
CA THR A 149 -0.62 -11.18 8.86
C THR A 149 -0.76 -10.46 7.52
N ALA A 150 -1.41 -11.10 6.54
CA ALA A 150 -1.67 -10.50 5.23
C ALA A 150 -2.47 -9.19 5.32
N LYS A 151 -3.36 -9.06 6.31
CA LYS A 151 -4.14 -7.84 6.55
C LYS A 151 -3.26 -6.70 7.09
N GLU A 152 -2.38 -6.99 8.03
CA GLU A 152 -1.47 -5.99 8.60
C GLU A 152 -0.45 -5.48 7.58
N ARG A 153 0.04 -6.36 6.69
CA ARG A 153 0.96 -5.98 5.61
C ARG A 153 0.36 -5.06 4.55
N LYS A 154 -0.98 -4.99 4.45
CA LYS A 154 -1.66 -4.02 3.57
C LYS A 154 -1.65 -2.60 4.18
N GLY A 155 -1.52 -2.47 5.50
CA GLY A 155 -1.46 -1.20 6.18
C GLY A 155 -0.05 -0.61 6.17
N TYR A 156 0.15 0.49 5.47
CA TYR A 156 1.46 1.14 5.36
C TYR A 156 2.02 1.56 6.73
N VAL A 157 1.20 2.18 7.58
CA VAL A 157 1.60 2.64 8.92
C VAL A 157 2.15 1.50 9.77
N LYS A 158 1.46 0.36 9.80
CA LYS A 158 1.89 -0.82 10.57
C LYS A 158 3.16 -1.45 9.98
N LEU A 159 3.26 -1.50 8.66
CA LEU A 159 4.45 -1.97 7.96
C LEU A 159 5.67 -1.11 8.30
N LYS A 160 5.55 0.23 8.18
CA LYS A 160 6.62 1.19 8.51
C LYS A 160 7.03 1.05 9.97
N SER A 161 6.07 1.08 10.90
CA SER A 161 6.38 1.01 12.33
C SER A 161 7.09 -0.30 12.70
N SER A 162 6.64 -1.45 12.19
CA SER A 162 7.27 -2.74 12.47
C SER A 162 8.68 -2.87 11.91
N ILE A 163 8.96 -2.29 10.73
CA ILE A 163 10.31 -2.28 10.16
C ILE A 163 11.19 -1.34 10.96
N LEU A 164 10.74 -0.13 11.24
CA LEU A 164 11.52 0.86 12.00
C LEU A 164 11.82 0.38 13.42
N GLU A 165 10.86 -0.26 14.09
CA GLU A 165 11.07 -0.88 15.40
C GLU A 165 12.09 -2.02 15.33
N GLY A 166 12.00 -2.90 14.32
CA GLY A 166 12.90 -4.04 14.19
C GLY A 166 14.30 -3.70 13.68
N LEU A 167 14.46 -2.56 12.99
CA LEU A 167 15.75 -2.01 12.54
C LEU A 167 16.28 -0.91 13.48
N ARG A 168 15.57 -0.63 14.58
CA ARG A 168 15.95 0.45 15.49
C ARG A 168 17.29 0.12 16.13
N LEU A 169 18.29 0.91 15.80
CA LEU A 169 19.59 0.86 16.47
C LEU A 169 19.50 1.54 17.84
N SER A 170 20.33 1.05 18.77
CA SER A 170 20.57 1.70 20.04
C SER A 170 21.36 3.00 19.85
N ALA A 171 21.25 3.93 20.81
CA ALA A 171 22.06 5.15 20.82
C ALA A 171 23.57 4.85 20.71
N ALA A 172 24.04 3.80 21.39
CA ALA A 172 25.45 3.39 21.33
C ALA A 172 25.90 2.99 19.91
N GLU A 173 25.03 2.35 19.13
CA GLU A 173 25.31 1.96 17.75
C GLU A 173 25.36 3.16 16.81
N TYR A 174 24.41 4.11 16.93
CA TYR A 174 24.45 5.36 16.17
C TYR A 174 25.71 6.17 16.45
N LYS A 175 26.10 6.27 17.73
CA LYS A 175 27.37 6.91 18.13
C LYS A 175 28.58 6.22 17.51
N ARG A 176 28.60 4.88 17.49
CA ARG A 176 29.67 4.10 16.84
C ARG A 176 29.71 4.36 15.33
N LEU A 177 28.56 4.42 14.67
CA LEU A 177 28.46 4.74 13.25
C LEU A 177 28.97 6.16 12.95
N LEU A 178 28.60 7.13 13.77
CA LEU A 178 29.07 8.51 13.66
C LEU A 178 30.60 8.58 13.78
N ALA A 179 31.17 8.05 14.87
CA ALA A 179 32.61 8.10 15.13
C ALA A 179 33.46 7.31 14.13
N GLY A 180 32.93 6.18 13.63
CA GLY A 180 33.63 5.31 12.67
C GLY A 180 33.43 5.70 11.21
N SER A 181 32.59 6.69 10.91
CA SER A 181 32.24 7.04 9.54
C SER A 181 33.39 7.71 8.79
N LYS A 182 33.57 7.26 7.55
CA LYS A 182 34.48 7.88 6.58
C LYS A 182 33.70 8.24 5.32
N LYS A 183 34.15 9.30 4.63
CA LYS A 183 33.63 9.68 3.32
C LYS A 183 33.87 8.54 2.33
N ARG A 184 32.85 8.15 1.58
CA ARG A 184 32.96 7.14 0.53
C ARG A 184 33.63 7.74 -0.71
N GLU A 185 34.22 6.90 -1.55
CA GLU A 185 34.97 7.34 -2.73
C GLU A 185 34.11 8.19 -3.68
N ARG A 186 32.87 7.76 -3.94
CA ARG A 186 31.91 8.43 -4.85
C ARG A 186 30.92 9.38 -4.15
N GLU A 187 31.09 9.61 -2.85
CA GLU A 187 30.21 10.49 -2.07
C GLU A 187 30.74 11.93 -2.10
N TYR A 188 29.87 12.91 -2.26
CA TYR A 188 30.23 14.33 -2.14
C TYR A 188 30.33 14.75 -0.67
N TRP A 189 31.05 15.83 -0.38
CA TRP A 189 31.23 16.28 1.02
C TRP A 189 29.90 16.66 1.69
N ASP A 190 28.99 17.29 0.96
CA ASP A 190 27.66 17.65 1.50
C ASP A 190 26.84 16.40 1.84
N GLN A 191 26.89 15.37 0.99
CA GLN A 191 26.24 14.08 1.25
C GLN A 191 26.83 13.39 2.48
N PHE A 192 28.15 13.49 2.65
CA PHE A 192 28.81 12.96 3.83
C PHE A 192 28.40 13.71 5.10
N ALA A 193 28.33 15.04 5.06
CA ALA A 193 27.88 15.87 6.17
C ALA A 193 26.43 15.52 6.57
N MET A 194 25.51 15.47 5.60
CA MET A 194 24.12 15.05 5.83
C MET A 194 24.08 13.67 6.50
N ARG A 195 24.88 12.70 6.03
CA ARG A 195 24.90 11.36 6.62
C ARG A 195 25.37 11.37 8.09
N LEU A 196 26.33 12.23 8.45
CA LEU A 196 26.78 12.40 9.83
C LEU A 196 25.69 13.06 10.69
N GLU A 197 25.05 14.12 10.19
CA GLU A 197 23.93 14.79 10.85
C GLU A 197 22.81 13.80 11.17
N ASN A 198 22.42 12.97 10.21
CA ASN A 198 21.41 11.93 10.43
C ASN A 198 21.78 10.95 11.55
N TYR A 199 23.02 10.45 11.58
CA TYR A 199 23.42 9.56 12.68
C TYR A 199 23.38 10.26 14.03
N PHE A 200 23.72 11.56 14.07
CA PHE A 200 23.64 12.34 15.28
C PHE A 200 22.19 12.56 15.71
N ASP A 201 21.29 12.92 14.80
CA ASP A 201 19.87 13.11 15.08
C ASP A 201 19.23 11.81 15.60
N TYR A 202 19.52 10.67 14.96
CA TYR A 202 19.03 9.39 15.44
C TYR A 202 19.66 8.96 16.78
N TYR A 203 20.91 9.34 17.04
CA TYR A 203 21.53 9.15 18.36
C TYR A 203 20.77 9.94 19.45
N VAL A 204 20.45 11.20 19.19
CA VAL A 204 19.69 12.08 20.09
C VAL A 204 18.28 11.52 20.33
N GLN A 205 17.54 11.21 19.25
CA GLN A 205 16.20 10.63 19.32
C GLN A 205 16.18 9.28 20.06
N SER A 206 17.16 8.41 19.79
CA SER A 206 17.27 7.11 20.45
C SER A 206 17.64 7.19 21.92
N SER A 207 18.31 8.29 22.32
CA SER A 207 18.65 8.59 23.72
C SER A 207 17.49 9.24 24.49
N LYS A 208 16.39 9.57 23.79
CA LYS A 208 15.18 10.22 24.35
C LYS A 208 15.49 11.55 25.06
N VAL A 209 16.51 12.28 24.59
CA VAL A 209 16.82 13.63 25.09
C VAL A 209 16.01 14.66 24.29
N GLY A 210 15.47 15.67 24.97
CA GLY A 210 14.60 16.68 24.36
C GLY A 210 15.13 18.11 24.46
N THR A 211 16.10 18.36 25.35
CA THR A 211 16.64 19.70 25.58
C THR A 211 18.12 19.80 25.23
N PHE A 212 18.58 21.02 24.90
CA PHE A 212 20.01 21.28 24.68
C PHE A 212 20.87 20.97 25.91
N GLU A 213 20.33 21.17 27.12
CA GLU A 213 21.02 20.82 28.36
C GLU A 213 21.21 19.31 28.52
N GLU A 214 20.17 18.52 28.28
CA GLU A 214 20.25 17.05 28.29
C GLU A 214 21.22 16.53 27.23
N LEU A 215 21.25 17.16 26.05
CA LEU A 215 22.21 16.81 25.00
C LEU A 215 23.66 17.03 25.46
N LYS A 216 23.97 18.18 26.07
CA LYS A 216 25.31 18.42 26.64
C LYS A 216 25.66 17.36 27.69
N GLN A 217 24.72 17.06 28.57
CA GLN A 217 24.91 16.06 29.64
C GLN A 217 25.13 14.65 29.08
N LEU A 218 24.37 14.27 28.05
CA LEU A 218 24.53 13.01 27.33
C LEU A 218 25.94 12.89 26.74
N VAL A 219 26.41 13.89 26.00
CA VAL A 219 27.74 13.90 25.37
C VAL A 219 28.85 13.80 26.41
N VAL A 220 28.75 14.56 27.51
CA VAL A 220 29.73 14.51 28.61
C VAL A 220 29.72 13.15 29.31
N ALA A 221 28.55 12.59 29.61
CA ALA A 221 28.43 11.28 30.25
C ALA A 221 29.03 10.18 29.37
N ASP A 222 28.79 10.26 28.07
CA ASP A 222 29.32 9.32 27.10
C ASP A 222 30.83 9.43 26.93
N ARG A 223 31.39 10.65 26.98
CA ARG A 223 32.84 10.83 27.03
C ARG A 223 33.44 10.29 28.32
N LEU A 224 32.77 10.48 29.46
CA LEU A 224 33.22 9.95 30.75
C LEU A 224 33.28 8.41 30.73
N LYS A 225 32.27 7.75 30.16
CA LYS A 225 32.25 6.29 29.98
C LYS A 225 33.44 5.78 29.16
N GLU A 226 33.89 6.54 28.15
CA GLU A 226 35.06 6.18 27.33
C GLU A 226 36.37 6.23 28.12
N CYS A 227 36.46 7.09 29.13
CA CYS A 227 37.64 7.22 29.99
C CYS A 227 37.76 6.09 31.03
N LEU A 228 36.69 5.32 31.27
CA LEU A 228 36.69 4.23 32.24
C LEU A 228 37.46 3.00 31.73
N SER A 229 38.01 2.22 32.66
CA SER A 229 38.56 0.88 32.35
C SER A 229 37.46 0.00 31.73
N PRO A 230 37.81 -1.03 30.93
CA PRO A 230 36.82 -1.94 30.35
C PRO A 230 35.85 -2.53 31.38
N GLU A 231 36.35 -2.89 32.56
CA GLU A 231 35.58 -3.49 33.66
C GLU A 231 34.64 -2.47 34.32
N ALA A 232 35.15 -1.27 34.61
CA ALA A 232 34.34 -0.17 35.16
C ALA A 232 33.26 0.28 34.17
N ARG A 233 33.60 0.38 32.88
CA ARG A 233 32.65 0.70 31.81
C ARG A 233 31.56 -0.36 31.70
N ALA A 234 31.91 -1.64 31.73
CA ALA A 234 30.94 -2.73 31.73
C ALA A 234 30.02 -2.67 32.96
N HIS A 235 30.57 -2.38 34.16
CA HIS A 235 29.78 -2.17 35.36
C HIS A 235 28.76 -1.03 35.21
N VAL A 236 29.21 0.13 34.72
CA VAL A 236 28.35 1.30 34.49
C VAL A 236 27.27 0.98 33.46
N ILE A 237 27.61 0.35 32.32
CA ILE A 237 26.65 -0.03 31.28
C ILE A 237 25.61 -1.01 31.83
N CYS A 238 26.03 -2.05 32.55
CA CYS A 238 25.11 -3.03 33.15
C CYS A 238 24.17 -2.42 34.20
N LYS A 239 24.59 -1.34 34.87
CA LYS A 239 23.77 -0.60 35.85
C LYS A 239 22.93 0.51 35.21
N THR A 240 23.23 0.89 33.98
CA THR A 240 22.44 1.83 33.19
C THR A 240 21.23 1.09 32.62
N GLN A 241 20.02 1.53 32.95
CA GLN A 241 18.77 1.00 32.39
C GLN A 241 18.51 1.60 30.99
N GLU A 242 17.28 1.48 30.47
CA GLU A 242 16.84 1.96 29.14
C GLU A 242 16.99 3.49 28.90
N SER A 243 17.50 4.27 29.86
CA SER A 243 17.64 5.72 29.77
C SER A 243 19.09 6.19 29.98
N PHE A 244 19.44 7.34 29.42
CA PHE A 244 20.78 7.90 29.56
C PHE A 244 21.04 8.33 31.02
N LEU A 245 22.28 8.11 31.49
CA LEU A 245 22.72 8.61 32.80
C LEU A 245 23.31 10.01 32.67
N LEU A 246 23.01 10.85 33.65
CA LEU A 246 23.71 12.12 33.86
C LEU A 246 25.21 11.88 34.13
N PRO A 247 26.09 12.84 33.79
CA PRO A 247 27.52 12.76 34.09
C PRO A 247 27.81 12.43 35.56
N SER A 248 27.08 13.05 36.48
CA SER A 248 27.20 12.79 37.92
C SER A 248 26.81 11.36 38.30
N GLY A 249 25.84 10.76 37.61
CA GLY A 249 25.45 9.38 37.80
C GLY A 249 26.53 8.39 37.34
N VAL A 250 27.14 8.67 36.20
CA VAL A 250 28.27 7.88 35.68
C VAL A 250 29.46 7.96 36.63
N ALA A 251 29.82 9.15 37.12
CA ALA A 251 30.92 9.33 38.07
C ALA A 251 30.70 8.52 39.35
N ARG A 252 29.52 8.64 39.98
CA ARG A 252 29.20 7.89 41.22
C ARG A 252 29.28 6.37 41.04
N LEU A 253 28.85 5.86 39.88
CA LEU A 253 28.92 4.42 39.61
C LEU A 253 30.37 3.96 39.38
N ALA A 254 31.18 4.77 38.72
CA ALA A 254 32.61 4.50 38.52
C ALA A 254 33.36 4.50 39.85
N GLU A 255 33.17 5.52 40.70
CA GLU A 255 33.78 5.62 42.03
C GLU A 255 33.43 4.40 42.90
N ARG A 256 32.15 4.03 42.95
CA ARG A 256 31.69 2.84 43.69
C ARG A 256 32.37 1.55 43.20
N PHE A 257 32.56 1.42 41.89
CA PHE A 257 33.25 0.26 41.32
C PHE A 257 34.71 0.22 41.74
N GLU A 258 35.42 1.35 41.65
CA GLU A 258 36.83 1.46 42.04
C GLU A 258 37.04 1.21 43.54
N GLU A 259 36.17 1.74 44.40
CA GLU A 259 36.15 1.45 45.83
C GLU A 259 35.96 -0.04 46.10
N GLY A 260 35.02 -0.67 45.38
CA GLY A 260 34.79 -2.12 45.47
C GLY A 260 36.03 -2.95 45.10
N GLU A 261 36.74 -2.57 44.03
CA GLU A 261 37.97 -3.25 43.62
C GLU A 261 39.11 -3.04 44.62
N LYS A 262 39.24 -1.83 45.19
CA LYS A 262 40.20 -1.54 46.28
C LYS A 262 39.92 -2.42 47.51
N CYS A 263 38.66 -2.55 47.92
CA CYS A 263 38.27 -3.40 49.05
C CYS A 263 38.59 -4.88 48.82
N LYS A 264 38.28 -5.42 47.63
CA LYS A 264 38.62 -6.81 47.29
C LYS A 264 40.13 -7.04 47.27
N ALA A 265 40.89 -6.10 46.72
CA ALA A 265 42.35 -6.18 46.69
C ALA A 265 42.95 -6.16 48.11
N ALA A 266 42.42 -5.32 48.99
CA ALA A 266 42.81 -5.29 50.40
C ALA A 266 42.51 -6.62 51.12
N GLN A 267 41.30 -7.18 50.94
CA GLN A 267 40.93 -8.47 51.54
C GLN A 267 41.83 -9.61 51.05
N LYS A 268 42.17 -9.62 49.75
CA LYS A 268 43.07 -10.64 49.18
C LYS A 268 44.48 -10.54 49.78
N LYS A 269 45.01 -9.33 49.97
CA LYS A 269 46.30 -9.11 50.64
C LYS A 269 46.25 -9.62 52.09
N ALA A 270 45.21 -9.26 52.84
CA ALA A 270 45.03 -9.71 54.22
C ALA A 270 44.98 -11.25 54.33
N ASN A 271 44.22 -11.93 53.47
CA ASN A 271 44.16 -13.40 53.44
C ASN A 271 45.52 -14.04 53.12
N VAL A 272 46.29 -13.47 52.19
CA VAL A 272 47.63 -13.99 51.84
C VAL A 272 48.60 -13.81 53.00
N GLU A 273 48.60 -12.65 53.64
CA GLU A 273 49.44 -12.38 54.82
C GLU A 273 49.09 -13.31 55.99
N GLU A 274 47.80 -13.57 56.22
CA GLU A 274 47.34 -14.50 57.25
C GLU A 274 47.80 -15.94 56.95
N TRP A 275 47.67 -16.39 55.70
CA TRP A 275 48.16 -17.71 55.28
C TRP A 275 49.69 -17.83 55.43
N GLN A 276 50.44 -16.81 55.01
CA GLN A 276 51.90 -16.80 55.14
C GLN A 276 52.35 -16.81 56.61
N LYS A 277 51.64 -16.13 57.51
CA LYS A 277 51.89 -16.23 58.96
C LYS A 277 51.66 -17.65 59.45
N LYS A 278 50.50 -18.24 59.13
CA LYS A 278 50.15 -19.63 59.51
C LYS A 278 51.17 -20.67 59.03
N VAL A 279 51.71 -20.51 57.82
CA VAL A 279 52.74 -21.40 57.26
C VAL A 279 54.11 -21.24 57.95
N LYS A 280 54.43 -20.06 58.50
CA LYS A 280 55.71 -19.81 59.19
C LYS A 280 55.71 -20.22 60.67
N THR A 281 54.54 -20.29 61.31
CA THR A 281 54.39 -20.74 62.70
C THR A 281 54.02 -22.22 62.85
N ALA A 282 53.86 -22.95 61.75
CA ALA A 282 53.69 -24.40 61.72
C ALA A 282 55.00 -25.09 61.33
#